data_AF-A0A1X2IQW1-F1
#
_entry.id   AF-A0A1X2IQW1-F1
#
_cell.length_a   1.000
_cell.length_b   1.000
_cell.length_c   1.000
_cell.angle_alpha   90.00
_cell.angle_beta   90.00
_cell.angle_gamma   90.00
#
_symmetry.space_group_name_H-M   'P 1'
#
loop_
_entity.id
_entity.type
_entity.pdbx_description
1 polymer ?
#
loop_
_entity_poly.entity_id
_entity_poly.type
_entity_poly.pdbx_seq_one_letter_code
_entity_poly.pdbx_strand_id
1 'polypeptide(L)'
;MSKTIASRSKKLFVELPQWKVLSRPADHRSEVTVYVKGFLAESESPENFDDWIHSHKLLALSPKHRWGSSALGYSWPSGSSLHHIPVPLASLGSVAYLVGRNLQQLKHLRIPSPMSIMGALAIDAGLHAGRLAYQFNVATKESEERAETLAWRLLDLRRKHDYLRVVGHSLGCRHIVEACGLMQQNERPDSIHLCAPAFIKDDILPWVEKGSGGLGKEQTVIYYSHKDLTLGILLRTLLGGTQAVGEIGLLDGPAAPSLDPSVKLVDASRSLGGYYIGAHTDYADKFHYFCHPSLPSPLIPPPLEP
;
A
#
# COMPACT_ATOMS: atom_id res chain seq x y z
N MET A 1 -34.36 27.13 -12.16
CA MET A 1 -33.66 27.01 -10.86
C MET A 1 -32.73 25.80 -10.94
N SER A 2 -31.47 26.04 -11.31
CA SER A 2 -30.46 25.00 -11.47
C SER A 2 -29.90 24.64 -10.09
N LYS A 3 -30.07 23.40 -9.66
CA LYS A 3 -29.42 22.89 -8.44
C LYS A 3 -27.95 22.67 -8.76
N THR A 4 -27.13 23.67 -8.43
CA THR A 4 -25.68 23.53 -8.36
C THR A 4 -25.38 22.41 -7.37
N ILE A 5 -24.98 21.25 -7.88
CA ILE A 5 -24.41 20.18 -7.08
C ILE A 5 -23.10 20.75 -6.55
N ALA A 6 -23.13 21.23 -5.32
CA ALA A 6 -21.94 21.62 -4.59
C ALA A 6 -21.00 20.39 -4.58
N SER A 7 -19.91 20.49 -5.33
CA SER A 7 -18.76 19.61 -5.23
C SER A 7 -18.33 19.61 -3.76
N ARG A 8 -18.76 18.60 -3.00
CA ARG A 8 -18.17 18.30 -1.70
C ARG A 8 -16.70 18.05 -1.99
N SER A 9 -15.84 19.00 -1.60
CA SER A 9 -14.41 18.78 -1.48
C SER A 9 -14.22 17.49 -0.69
N LYS A 10 -13.94 16.39 -1.39
CA LYS A 10 -13.62 15.10 -0.75
C LYS A 10 -12.34 15.36 0.03
N LYS A 11 -12.43 15.35 1.37
CA LYS A 11 -11.24 15.39 2.22
C LYS A 11 -10.36 14.21 1.82
N LEU A 12 -9.17 14.50 1.28
CA LEU A 12 -8.21 13.49 0.83
C LEU A 12 -7.52 12.79 2.01
N PHE A 13 -7.44 13.48 3.15
CA PHE A 13 -7.05 12.89 4.42
C PHE A 13 -8.26 12.65 5.30
N VAL A 14 -8.28 11.46 5.90
CA VAL A 14 -9.19 11.06 6.96
C VAL A 14 -8.42 11.13 8.28
N GLU A 15 -8.89 11.92 9.24
CA GLU A 15 -8.30 11.95 10.58
C GLU A 15 -8.60 10.63 11.29
N LEU A 16 -7.56 9.98 11.81
CA LEU A 16 -7.70 8.76 12.60
C LEU A 16 -7.86 9.12 14.08
N PRO A 17 -8.50 8.25 14.89
CA PRO A 17 -8.63 8.50 16.32
C PRO A 17 -7.28 8.71 16.99
N GLN A 18 -7.21 9.63 17.96
CA GLN A 18 -5.98 9.91 18.69
C GLN A 18 -5.97 9.17 20.03
N TRP A 19 -4.84 8.55 20.38
CA TRP A 19 -4.66 7.85 21.66
C TRP A 19 -3.54 8.50 22.48
N LYS A 20 -3.87 8.97 23.68
CA LYS A 20 -2.89 9.55 24.60
C LYS A 20 -2.56 8.56 25.72
N VAL A 21 -1.27 8.28 25.89
CA VAL A 21 -0.78 7.56 27.08
C VAL A 21 -0.72 8.57 28.24
N LEU A 22 -1.61 8.44 29.22
CA LEU A 22 -1.68 9.38 30.36
C LEU A 22 -0.42 9.37 31.22
N SER A 23 0.32 8.26 31.24
CA SER A 23 1.56 8.11 32.01
C SER A 23 2.81 8.65 31.30
N ARG A 24 2.71 9.08 30.04
CA ARG A 24 3.84 9.64 29.29
C ARG A 24 3.77 11.18 29.37
N PRO A 25 4.91 11.86 29.63
CA PRO A 25 4.98 13.30 29.43
C PRO A 25 4.50 13.64 28.02
N ALA A 26 3.81 14.77 27.83
CA ALA A 26 3.48 15.21 26.49
C ALA A 26 4.80 15.31 25.70
N ASP A 27 4.90 14.56 24.60
CA ASP A 27 6.09 14.62 23.75
C ASP A 27 6.19 16.06 23.24
N HIS A 28 7.35 16.70 23.44
CA HIS A 28 7.50 18.13 23.12
C HIS A 28 7.49 18.41 21.61
N ARG A 29 7.62 17.37 20.78
CA ARG A 29 7.62 17.45 19.33
C ARG A 29 6.22 17.24 18.74
N SER A 30 5.84 18.10 17.81
CA SER A 30 4.65 17.91 16.98
C SER A 30 4.93 16.80 15.95
N GLU A 31 4.29 15.64 16.09
CA GLU A 31 4.48 14.47 15.21
C GLU A 31 3.15 14.07 14.55
N VAL A 32 3.20 13.71 13.26
CA VAL A 32 2.06 13.12 12.53
C VAL A 32 2.50 11.93 11.68
N THR A 33 1.66 10.89 11.64
CA THR A 33 1.84 9.72 10.75
C THR A 33 0.77 9.71 9.66
N VAL A 34 1.18 9.52 8.41
CA VAL A 34 0.26 9.37 7.26
C VAL A 34 0.30 7.93 6.76
N TYR A 35 -0.85 7.27 6.71
CA TYR A 35 -1.04 5.95 6.13
C TYR A 35 -1.57 6.09 4.69
N VAL A 36 -0.75 5.75 3.70
CA VAL A 36 -1.09 5.80 2.27
C VAL A 36 -1.60 4.43 1.84
N LYS A 37 -2.87 4.39 1.45
CA LYS A 37 -3.53 3.16 1.04
C LYS A 37 -3.00 2.66 -0.30
N GLY A 38 -3.01 1.33 -0.45
CA GLY A 38 -2.62 0.65 -1.67
C GLY A 38 -3.71 0.64 -2.74
N PHE A 39 -3.62 -0.35 -3.62
CA PHE A 39 -4.65 -0.66 -4.60
C PHE A 39 -5.96 -1.00 -3.90
N LEU A 40 -7.01 -0.21 -4.13
CA LEU A 40 -8.33 -0.46 -3.57
C LEU A 40 -9.02 -1.56 -4.38
N ALA A 41 -9.31 -2.68 -3.73
CA ALA A 41 -10.24 -3.66 -4.31
C ALA A 41 -11.66 -3.06 -4.35
N GLU A 42 -12.49 -3.53 -5.26
CA GLU A 42 -13.86 -3.01 -5.51
C GLU A 42 -14.79 -2.92 -4.29
N SER A 43 -14.52 -3.72 -3.26
CA SER A 43 -15.31 -3.75 -2.02
C SER A 43 -14.74 -2.88 -0.89
N GLU A 44 -13.60 -2.23 -1.10
CA GLU A 44 -12.87 -1.56 -0.03
C GLU A 44 -13.23 -0.08 0.06
N SER A 45 -13.70 0.36 1.24
CA SER A 45 -14.01 1.76 1.46
C SER A 45 -12.73 2.61 1.46
N PRO A 46 -12.70 3.76 0.77
CA PRO A 46 -11.61 4.73 0.88
C PRO A 46 -11.38 5.24 2.31
N GLU A 47 -12.37 5.13 3.19
CA GLU A 47 -12.27 5.60 4.58
C GLU A 47 -11.90 4.48 5.56
N ASN A 48 -11.83 3.23 5.11
CA ASN A 48 -11.47 2.12 5.98
C ASN A 48 -9.94 2.07 6.20
N PHE A 49 -9.54 2.35 7.43
CA PHE A 49 -8.17 2.26 7.93
C PHE A 49 -8.11 1.43 9.23
N ASP A 50 -9.08 0.55 9.49
CA ASP A 50 -9.21 -0.16 10.78
C ASP A 50 -7.97 -0.99 11.13
N ASP A 51 -7.40 -1.68 10.16
CA ASP A 51 -6.17 -2.47 10.35
C ASP A 51 -4.96 -1.57 10.70
N TRP A 52 -4.87 -0.40 10.04
CA TRP A 52 -3.84 0.58 10.35
C TRP A 52 -4.06 1.23 11.72
N ILE A 53 -5.31 1.51 12.09
CA ILE A 53 -5.71 2.01 13.40
C ILE A 53 -5.28 1.03 14.49
N HIS A 54 -5.49 -0.27 14.29
CA HIS A 54 -5.07 -1.30 15.23
C HIS A 54 -3.56 -1.25 15.50
N SER A 55 -2.76 -1.31 14.44
CA SER A 55 -1.30 -1.22 14.55
C SER A 55 -0.81 0.12 15.11
N HIS A 56 -1.40 1.23 14.67
CA HIS A 56 -1.02 2.58 15.12
C HIS A 56 -1.22 2.71 16.62
N LYS A 57 -2.38 2.27 17.14
CA LYS A 57 -2.67 2.27 18.57
C LYS A 57 -1.59 1.51 19.33
N LEU A 58 -1.22 0.31 18.90
CA LEU A 58 -0.19 -0.49 19.57
C LEU A 58 1.19 0.17 19.52
N LEU A 59 1.55 0.81 18.40
CA LEU A 59 2.82 1.54 18.25
C LEU A 59 2.89 2.81 19.09
N ALA A 60 1.79 3.57 19.17
CA ALA A 60 1.69 4.77 20.00
C ALA A 60 1.80 4.43 21.50
N LEU A 61 1.11 3.37 21.93
CA LEU A 61 1.15 2.88 23.31
C LEU A 61 2.45 2.14 23.66
N SER A 62 3.24 1.70 22.66
CA SER A 62 4.45 0.93 22.88
C SER A 62 5.56 1.78 23.55
N PRO A 63 6.20 1.29 24.62
CA PRO A 63 7.36 1.95 25.23
C PRO A 63 8.60 1.93 24.34
N LYS A 64 8.65 0.97 23.40
CA LYS A 64 9.76 0.76 22.46
C LYS A 64 9.68 1.69 21.26
N HIS A 65 8.51 1.84 20.65
CA HIS A 65 8.34 2.61 19.41
C HIS A 65 8.08 4.08 19.66
N ARG A 66 7.23 4.38 20.65
CA ARG A 66 6.88 5.75 21.07
C ARG A 66 6.37 6.64 19.93
N TRP A 67 5.53 6.10 19.06
CA TRP A 67 4.95 6.89 17.98
C TRP A 67 4.03 7.99 18.53
N GLY A 68 4.00 9.13 17.83
CA GLY A 68 3.01 10.17 18.08
C GLY A 68 1.59 9.66 17.88
N SER A 69 0.63 10.22 18.61
CA SER A 69 -0.77 9.79 18.59
C SER A 69 -1.58 10.29 17.39
N SER A 70 -1.02 11.25 16.64
CA SER A 70 -1.69 11.87 15.50
C SER A 70 -1.44 11.04 14.25
N ALA A 71 -2.52 10.57 13.62
CA ALA A 71 -2.44 9.84 12.37
C ALA A 71 -3.54 10.25 11.39
N LEU A 72 -3.20 10.18 10.11
CA LEU A 72 -4.06 10.49 8.98
C LEU A 72 -4.07 9.31 8.01
N GLY A 73 -5.24 8.92 7.52
CA GLY A 73 -5.38 8.02 6.39
C GLY A 73 -5.43 8.82 5.08
N TYR A 74 -4.65 8.44 4.09
CA TYR A 74 -4.69 9.00 2.74
C TYR A 74 -5.17 7.94 1.76
N SER A 75 -6.31 8.23 1.13
CA SER A 75 -6.87 7.42 0.07
C SER A 75 -6.91 8.23 -1.22
N TRP A 76 -6.40 7.62 -2.27
CA TRP A 76 -6.36 8.16 -3.61
C TRP A 76 -7.19 7.27 -4.53
N PRO A 77 -7.73 7.82 -5.62
CA PRO A 77 -8.51 7.03 -6.57
C PRO A 77 -7.57 6.14 -7.39
N SER A 78 -7.14 5.04 -6.80
CA SER A 78 -6.32 4.00 -7.44
C SER A 78 -7.13 3.12 -8.40
N GLY A 79 -8.46 3.28 -8.43
CA GLY A 79 -9.36 2.64 -9.39
C GLY A 79 -10.43 3.62 -9.89
N SER A 80 -10.87 3.43 -11.14
CA SER A 80 -11.93 4.24 -11.72
C SER A 80 -13.31 3.69 -11.32
N SER A 81 -14.17 4.55 -10.77
CA SER A 81 -15.60 4.26 -10.55
C SER A 81 -16.38 4.11 -11.87
N LEU A 82 -15.74 4.23 -13.03
CA LEU A 82 -16.35 4.01 -14.35
C LEU A 82 -16.13 2.57 -14.87
N HIS A 83 -15.30 1.75 -14.20
CA HIS A 83 -15.13 0.34 -14.52
C HIS A 83 -15.98 -0.60 -13.64
N HIS A 84 -17.12 -0.09 -13.16
CA HIS A 84 -18.27 -0.90 -12.79
C HIS A 84 -18.86 -1.54 -14.04
N ILE A 85 -18.18 -2.55 -14.60
CA ILE A 85 -18.89 -3.56 -15.38
C ILE A 85 -19.23 -4.65 -14.37
N PRO A 86 -20.44 -4.64 -13.80
CA PRO A 86 -20.84 -5.74 -12.94
C PRO A 86 -21.05 -6.98 -13.81
N VAL A 87 -20.86 -8.11 -13.14
CA VAL A 87 -21.40 -9.44 -13.47
C VAL A 87 -20.46 -10.35 -14.27
N PRO A 88 -20.27 -11.61 -13.81
CA PRO A 88 -19.64 -12.68 -14.58
C PRO A 88 -20.55 -13.07 -15.75
N LEU A 89 -20.53 -12.29 -16.82
CA LEU A 89 -21.30 -12.59 -18.03
C LEU A 89 -20.84 -13.89 -18.68
N ALA A 90 -19.59 -14.31 -18.45
CA ALA A 90 -19.09 -15.59 -18.96
C ALA A 90 -19.60 -16.79 -18.15
N SER A 91 -19.55 -16.79 -16.82
CA SER A 91 -20.08 -17.90 -16.00
C SER A 91 -21.61 -17.95 -16.06
N LEU A 92 -22.30 -16.82 -15.91
CA LEU A 92 -23.77 -16.78 -16.03
C LEU A 92 -24.23 -16.97 -17.47
N GLY A 93 -23.49 -16.47 -18.46
CA GLY A 93 -23.77 -16.71 -19.87
C GLY A 93 -23.50 -18.14 -20.30
N SER A 94 -22.50 -18.82 -19.74
CA SER A 94 -22.22 -20.24 -19.99
C SER A 94 -23.22 -21.13 -19.28
N VAL A 95 -23.60 -20.81 -18.03
CA VAL A 95 -24.68 -21.50 -17.32
C VAL A 95 -26.01 -21.25 -18.01
N ALA A 96 -26.34 -20.02 -18.41
CA ALA A 96 -27.57 -19.70 -19.13
C ALA A 96 -27.59 -20.23 -20.57
N TYR A 97 -26.45 -20.31 -21.26
CA TYR A 97 -26.32 -20.94 -22.57
C TYR A 97 -26.46 -22.46 -22.47
N LEU A 98 -25.82 -23.10 -21.47
CA LEU A 98 -25.97 -24.53 -21.23
C LEU A 98 -27.38 -24.87 -20.74
N VAL A 99 -27.96 -24.08 -19.84
CA VAL A 99 -29.33 -24.23 -19.34
C VAL A 99 -30.34 -23.93 -20.44
N GLY A 100 -30.16 -22.88 -21.24
CA GLY A 100 -31.03 -22.50 -22.35
C GLY A 100 -30.99 -23.48 -23.53
N ARG A 101 -29.80 -23.97 -23.88
CA ARG A 101 -29.62 -25.03 -24.88
C ARG A 101 -30.17 -26.38 -24.39
N ASN A 102 -30.06 -26.67 -23.08
CA ASN A 102 -30.68 -27.84 -22.46
C ASN A 102 -32.20 -27.71 -22.29
N LEU A 103 -32.74 -26.50 -22.11
CA LEU A 103 -34.18 -26.22 -22.05
C LEU A 103 -34.86 -26.45 -23.40
N GLN A 104 -34.18 -26.11 -24.51
CA GLN A 104 -34.65 -26.48 -25.86
C GLN A 104 -34.46 -27.99 -26.16
N GLN A 105 -33.66 -28.71 -25.38
CA GLN A 105 -33.36 -30.14 -25.53
C GLN A 105 -33.89 -30.99 -24.35
N LEU A 106 -35.00 -30.57 -23.72
CA LEU A 106 -35.70 -31.24 -22.60
C LEU A 106 -36.33 -32.61 -22.97
N LYS A 107 -35.59 -33.47 -23.66
CA LYS A 107 -35.85 -34.91 -23.69
C LYS A 107 -34.62 -35.76 -23.34
N HIS A 108 -33.39 -35.22 -23.36
CA HIS A 108 -32.18 -36.00 -23.06
C HIS A 108 -31.12 -35.17 -22.30
N LEU A 109 -31.29 -35.02 -20.98
CA LEU A 109 -30.34 -34.34 -20.11
C LEU A 109 -28.97 -35.04 -20.14
N ARG A 110 -27.98 -34.43 -20.81
CA ARG A 110 -26.56 -34.75 -20.64
C ARG A 110 -25.97 -33.86 -19.56
N ILE A 111 -25.48 -34.49 -18.49
CA ILE A 111 -24.77 -33.83 -17.39
C ILE A 111 -23.54 -33.10 -17.96
N PRO A 112 -23.22 -31.87 -17.51
CA PRO A 112 -22.02 -31.15 -17.96
C PRO A 112 -20.77 -32.00 -17.75
N SER A 113 -19.91 -32.09 -18.77
CA SER A 113 -18.68 -32.86 -18.67
C SER A 113 -17.67 -32.13 -17.77
N PRO A 114 -16.79 -32.85 -17.04
CA PRO A 114 -15.72 -32.23 -16.26
C PRO A 114 -14.86 -31.24 -17.06
N MET A 115 -14.62 -31.54 -18.34
CA MET A 115 -13.89 -30.65 -19.25
C MET A 115 -14.60 -29.32 -19.50
N SER A 116 -15.93 -29.32 -19.61
CA SER A 116 -16.72 -28.09 -19.78
C SER A 116 -16.70 -27.21 -18.53
N ILE A 117 -16.72 -27.83 -17.35
CA ILE A 117 -16.59 -27.11 -16.06
C ILE A 117 -15.19 -26.50 -15.95
N MET A 118 -14.14 -27.28 -16.24
CA MET A 118 -12.75 -26.79 -16.24
C MET A 118 -12.53 -25.65 -17.24
N GLY A 119 -13.12 -25.76 -18.44
CA GLY A 119 -13.06 -24.70 -19.45
C GLY A 119 -13.72 -23.40 -18.97
N ALA A 120 -14.89 -23.47 -18.34
CA ALA A 120 -15.57 -22.31 -17.79
C ALA A 120 -14.75 -21.65 -16.66
N LEU A 121 -14.22 -22.46 -15.73
CA LEU A 121 -13.35 -21.97 -14.66
C LEU A 121 -12.09 -21.29 -15.20
N ALA A 122 -11.48 -21.85 -16.25
CA ALA A 122 -10.29 -21.26 -16.87
C ALA A 122 -10.59 -19.91 -17.56
N ILE A 123 -11.74 -19.80 -18.24
CA ILE A 123 -12.19 -18.53 -18.85
C ILE A 123 -12.42 -17.48 -17.77
N ASP A 124 -13.11 -17.84 -16.68
CA ASP A 124 -13.40 -16.92 -15.58
C ASP A 124 -12.11 -16.47 -14.89
N ALA A 125 -11.19 -17.40 -14.60
CA ALA A 125 -9.88 -17.08 -14.05
C ALA A 125 -9.10 -16.13 -14.98
N GLY A 126 -9.13 -16.37 -16.29
CA GLY A 126 -8.50 -15.50 -17.29
C GLY A 126 -9.10 -14.10 -17.34
N LEU A 127 -10.43 -13.98 -17.30
CA LEU A 127 -11.13 -12.69 -17.27
C LEU A 127 -10.83 -11.91 -15.98
N HIS A 128 -10.82 -12.58 -14.83
CA HIS A 128 -10.45 -11.97 -13.56
C HIS A 128 -8.99 -11.51 -13.55
N ALA A 129 -8.06 -12.34 -14.04
CA ALA A 129 -6.66 -11.97 -14.18
C ALA A 129 -6.46 -10.76 -15.11
N GLY A 130 -7.13 -10.76 -16.28
CA GLY A 130 -7.09 -9.64 -17.21
C GLY A 130 -7.66 -8.34 -16.62
N ARG A 131 -8.74 -8.44 -15.84
CA ARG A 131 -9.30 -7.29 -15.13
C ARG A 131 -8.34 -6.74 -14.08
N LEU A 132 -7.74 -7.61 -13.27
CA LEU A 132 -6.75 -7.22 -12.27
C LEU A 132 -5.52 -6.59 -12.93
N ALA A 133 -5.05 -7.13 -14.06
CA ALA A 133 -3.96 -6.55 -14.83
C ALA A 133 -4.30 -5.13 -15.31
N TYR A 134 -5.49 -4.95 -15.88
CA TYR A 134 -5.96 -3.64 -16.32
C TYR A 134 -6.05 -2.65 -15.15
N GLN A 135 -6.69 -3.06 -14.05
CA GLN A 135 -6.83 -2.21 -12.86
C GLN A 135 -5.47 -1.86 -12.24
N PHE A 136 -4.54 -2.82 -12.19
CA PHE A 136 -3.17 -2.58 -11.74
C PHE A 136 -2.46 -1.56 -12.63
N ASN A 137 -2.56 -1.70 -13.95
CA ASN A 137 -1.95 -0.74 -14.89
C ASN A 137 -2.54 0.67 -14.76
N VAL A 138 -3.87 0.78 -14.60
CA VAL A 138 -4.52 2.07 -14.32
C VAL A 138 -4.03 2.63 -12.99
N ALA A 139 -3.96 1.83 -11.94
CA ALA A 139 -3.49 2.27 -10.63
C ALA A 139 -2.03 2.75 -10.67
N THR A 140 -1.16 2.03 -11.38
CA THR A 140 0.24 2.43 -11.61
C THR A 140 0.31 3.80 -12.26
N LYS A 141 -0.45 4.02 -13.35
CA LYS A 141 -0.50 5.31 -14.04
C LYS A 141 -1.06 6.43 -13.15
N GLU A 142 -2.15 6.18 -12.44
CA GLU A 142 -2.76 7.16 -11.53
C GLU A 142 -1.83 7.49 -10.34
N SER A 143 -0.97 6.55 -9.92
CA SER A 143 0.01 6.79 -8.86
C SER A 143 1.06 7.83 -9.25
N GLU A 144 1.44 7.86 -10.54
CA GLU A 144 2.35 8.83 -11.12
C GLU A 144 1.63 10.17 -11.36
N GLU A 145 0.48 10.16 -12.05
CA GLU A 145 -0.27 11.38 -12.40
C GLU A 145 -0.73 12.17 -11.17
N ARG A 146 -0.95 11.49 -10.03
CA ARG A 146 -1.39 12.12 -8.78
C ARG A 146 -0.26 12.35 -7.78
N ALA A 147 0.95 11.94 -8.08
CA ALA A 147 2.10 12.06 -7.18
C ALA A 147 2.29 13.49 -6.68
N GLU A 148 2.09 14.47 -7.55
CA GLU A 148 2.17 15.90 -7.22
C GLU A 148 1.16 16.29 -6.12
N THR A 149 -0.05 15.75 -6.18
CA THR A 149 -1.08 16.01 -5.16
C THR A 149 -0.64 15.50 -3.80
N LEU A 150 -0.06 14.29 -3.73
CA LEU A 150 0.47 13.76 -2.47
C LEU A 150 1.68 14.58 -2.00
N ALA A 151 2.61 14.94 -2.89
CA ALA A 151 3.79 15.74 -2.57
C ALA A 151 3.43 17.08 -1.92
N TRP A 152 2.51 17.84 -2.52
CA TRP A 152 2.00 19.11 -1.96
C TRP A 152 1.41 18.93 -0.56
N ARG A 153 0.69 17.83 -0.33
CA ARG A 153 0.06 17.53 0.94
C ARG A 153 1.06 17.13 2.02
N LEU A 154 2.08 16.35 1.67
CA LEU A 154 3.18 16.02 2.57
C LEU A 154 3.97 17.28 2.95
N LEU A 155 4.21 18.18 1.99
CA LEU A 155 4.86 19.47 2.25
C LEU A 155 4.04 20.35 3.22
N ASP A 156 2.72 20.43 3.02
CA ASP A 156 1.83 21.15 3.94
C ASP A 156 1.87 20.60 5.36
N LEU A 157 1.95 19.27 5.52
CA LEU A 157 2.08 18.63 6.83
C LEU A 157 3.47 18.88 7.44
N ARG A 158 4.54 18.80 6.63
CA ARG A 158 5.91 19.05 7.08
C ARG A 158 6.10 20.45 7.64
N ARG A 159 5.38 21.45 7.11
CA ARG A 159 5.37 22.83 7.61
C ARG A 159 4.67 23.00 8.96
N LYS A 160 3.81 22.05 9.35
CA LYS A 160 2.97 22.11 10.57
C LYS A 160 3.47 21.21 11.69
N HIS A 161 4.28 20.21 11.36
CA HIS A 161 4.75 19.19 12.28
C HIS A 161 6.28 19.12 12.24
N ASP A 162 6.89 18.98 13.42
CA ASP A 162 8.33 18.83 13.56
C ASP A 162 8.81 17.51 12.95
N TYR A 163 7.96 16.48 13.06
CA TYR A 163 8.21 15.13 12.57
C TYR A 163 7.04 14.60 11.71
N LEU A 164 7.34 14.22 10.46
CA LEU A 164 6.39 13.61 9.53
C LEU A 164 6.82 12.17 9.22
N ARG A 165 5.97 11.21 9.54
CA ARG A 165 6.14 9.81 9.14
C ARG A 165 5.12 9.44 8.06
N VAL A 166 5.55 8.69 7.06
CA VAL A 166 4.65 8.16 6.02
C VAL A 166 4.80 6.64 5.95
N VAL A 167 3.68 5.93 5.92
CA VAL A 167 3.61 4.48 5.80
C VAL A 167 2.77 4.16 4.57
N GLY A 168 3.35 3.46 3.60
CA GLY A 168 2.65 2.97 2.42
C GLY A 168 2.50 1.47 2.45
N HIS A 169 1.50 0.97 1.73
CA HIS A 169 1.36 -0.45 1.46
C HIS A 169 1.07 -0.74 0.00
N SER A 170 1.65 -1.83 -0.52
CA SER A 170 1.43 -2.29 -1.89
C SER A 170 1.72 -1.18 -2.92
N LEU A 171 0.77 -0.89 -3.82
CA LEU A 171 0.86 0.22 -4.79
C LEU A 171 0.95 1.62 -4.15
N GLY A 172 0.51 1.78 -2.90
CA GLY A 172 0.67 3.02 -2.15
C GLY A 172 2.14 3.35 -1.90
N CYS A 173 3.01 2.34 -1.87
CA CYS A 173 4.45 2.53 -1.83
C CYS A 173 4.97 3.23 -3.11
N ARG A 174 4.48 2.84 -4.30
CA ARG A 174 4.86 3.51 -5.56
C ARG A 174 4.45 4.97 -5.53
N HIS A 175 3.21 5.25 -5.13
CA HIS A 175 2.70 6.61 -5.02
C HIS A 175 3.53 7.50 -4.08
N ILE A 176 4.05 6.94 -2.96
CA ILE A 176 4.98 7.64 -2.08
C ILE A 176 6.32 7.91 -2.76
N VAL A 177 6.88 6.91 -3.46
CA VAL A 177 8.16 7.05 -4.18
C VAL A 177 8.06 8.17 -5.22
N GLU A 178 7.02 8.17 -6.04
CA GLU A 178 6.77 9.21 -7.03
C GLU A 178 6.61 10.59 -6.36
N ALA A 179 5.79 10.68 -5.30
CA ALA A 179 5.55 11.94 -4.61
C ALA A 179 6.83 12.51 -3.96
N CYS A 180 7.62 11.67 -3.29
CA CYS A 180 8.86 12.11 -2.65
C CYS A 180 9.96 12.41 -3.69
N GLY A 181 9.91 11.78 -4.85
CA GLY A 181 10.79 12.10 -5.99
C GLY A 181 10.61 13.54 -6.50
N LEU A 182 9.42 14.12 -6.34
CA LEU A 182 9.12 15.51 -6.68
C LEU A 182 9.55 16.52 -5.60
N MET A 183 9.95 16.04 -4.41
CA MET A 183 10.28 16.88 -3.24
C MET A 183 11.80 17.01 -3.05
N GLN A 184 12.25 18.17 -2.57
CA GLN A 184 13.64 18.34 -2.15
C GLN A 184 13.93 17.52 -0.89
N GLN A 185 15.19 17.08 -0.71
CA GLN A 185 15.57 16.16 0.38
C GLN A 185 15.19 16.67 1.79
N ASN A 186 15.27 17.98 2.01
CA ASN A 186 14.92 18.65 3.26
C ASN A 186 13.41 18.81 3.49
N GLU A 187 12.60 18.69 2.44
CA GLU A 187 11.14 18.80 2.46
C GLU A 187 10.44 17.44 2.64
N ARG A 188 11.15 16.34 2.33
CA ARG A 188 10.65 14.97 2.42
C ARG A 188 10.24 14.60 3.86
N PRO A 189 9.36 13.60 4.02
CA PRO A 189 9.07 13.01 5.32
C PRO A 189 10.34 12.60 6.06
N ASP A 190 10.35 12.73 7.38
CA ASP A 190 11.50 12.33 8.21
C ASP A 190 11.69 10.80 8.16
N SER A 191 10.58 10.04 8.17
CA SER A 191 10.60 8.58 8.13
C SER A 191 9.59 8.01 7.15
N ILE A 192 10.04 7.13 6.27
CA ILE A 192 9.19 6.44 5.30
C ILE A 192 9.23 4.93 5.54
N HIS A 193 8.06 4.29 5.55
CA HIS A 193 7.86 2.87 5.73
C HIS A 193 7.12 2.30 4.53
N LEU A 194 7.76 1.46 3.73
CA LEU A 194 7.19 0.86 2.53
C LEU A 194 6.88 -0.61 2.80
N CYS A 195 5.59 -0.94 2.95
CA CYS A 195 5.12 -2.28 3.29
C CYS A 195 4.69 -3.04 2.04
N ALA A 196 5.26 -4.21 1.80
CA ALA A 196 4.96 -5.02 0.62
C ALA A 196 5.00 -4.24 -0.71
N PRO A 197 6.06 -3.45 -1.02
CA PRO A 197 6.06 -2.59 -2.20
C PRO A 197 5.75 -3.33 -3.50
N ALA A 198 4.71 -2.88 -4.21
CA ALA A 198 4.24 -3.46 -5.47
C ALA A 198 4.89 -2.80 -6.70
N PHE A 199 6.22 -2.67 -6.68
CA PHE A 199 7.02 -2.10 -7.77
C PHE A 199 8.35 -2.85 -7.91
N ILE A 200 9.06 -2.64 -9.02
CA ILE A 200 10.34 -3.31 -9.28
C ILE A 200 11.50 -2.54 -8.67
N LYS A 201 12.66 -3.18 -8.55
CA LYS A 201 13.87 -2.58 -7.96
C LYS A 201 14.25 -1.24 -8.61
N ASP A 202 14.20 -1.16 -9.94
CA ASP A 202 14.61 0.02 -10.71
C ASP A 202 13.77 1.26 -10.36
N ASP A 203 12.52 1.08 -9.94
CA ASP A 203 11.62 2.18 -9.56
C ASP A 203 12.09 2.91 -8.28
N ILE A 204 12.91 2.26 -7.43
CA ILE A 204 13.36 2.83 -6.16
C ILE A 204 14.88 3.05 -6.06
N LEU A 205 15.68 2.43 -6.95
CA LEU A 205 17.14 2.50 -6.93
C LEU A 205 17.72 3.92 -6.74
N PRO A 206 17.25 4.96 -7.47
CA PRO A 206 17.79 6.31 -7.32
C PRO A 206 17.73 6.88 -5.90
N TRP A 207 16.84 6.32 -5.06
CA TRP A 207 16.54 6.81 -3.72
C TRP A 207 17.11 5.92 -2.61
N VAL A 208 17.73 4.79 -2.96
CA VAL A 208 18.21 3.81 -1.96
C VAL A 208 19.67 3.43 -2.12
N GLU A 209 20.30 3.77 -3.24
CA GLU A 209 21.73 3.59 -3.43
C GLU A 209 22.56 4.49 -2.53
N LYS A 210 23.75 4.03 -2.15
CA LYS A 210 24.67 4.74 -1.27
C LYS A 210 24.96 6.15 -1.77
N GLY A 211 24.69 7.14 -0.92
CA GLY A 211 24.88 8.55 -1.25
C GLY A 211 23.65 9.24 -1.84
N SER A 212 22.55 8.51 -2.04
CA SER A 212 21.25 9.10 -2.41
C SER A 212 20.64 9.92 -1.27
N GLY A 213 21.03 9.65 -0.01
CA GLY A 213 20.43 10.27 1.17
C GLY A 213 19.08 9.68 1.58
N GLY A 214 18.58 8.67 0.86
CA GLY A 214 17.31 8.01 1.16
C GLY A 214 16.08 8.74 0.60
N LEU A 215 14.95 8.02 0.55
CA LEU A 215 13.64 8.59 0.20
C LEU A 215 13.06 9.42 1.36
N GLY A 216 13.24 8.96 2.60
CA GLY A 216 13.00 9.75 3.81
C GLY A 216 14.25 10.53 4.21
N LYS A 217 14.07 11.66 4.89
CA LYS A 217 15.17 12.53 5.33
C LYS A 217 16.07 11.85 6.36
N GLU A 218 15.49 11.10 7.30
CA GLU A 218 16.26 10.36 8.31
C GLU A 218 16.34 8.87 7.99
N GLN A 219 15.21 8.28 7.57
CA GLN A 219 15.18 6.85 7.27
C GLN A 219 14.12 6.45 6.23
N THR A 220 14.45 5.39 5.51
CA THR A 220 13.53 4.65 4.64
C THR A 220 13.58 3.18 5.04
N VAL A 221 12.45 2.60 5.44
CA VAL A 221 12.37 1.19 5.82
C VAL A 221 11.50 0.44 4.82
N ILE A 222 12.04 -0.60 4.22
CA ILE A 222 11.34 -1.46 3.25
C ILE A 222 11.07 -2.80 3.90
N TYR A 223 9.78 -3.12 4.02
CA TYR A 223 9.30 -4.39 4.57
C TYR A 223 8.90 -5.32 3.43
N TYR A 224 9.53 -6.48 3.38
CA TYR A 224 9.30 -7.48 2.35
C TYR A 224 8.99 -8.85 2.98
N SER A 225 8.37 -9.72 2.19
CA SER A 225 8.15 -11.11 2.60
C SER A 225 8.09 -12.04 1.39
N HIS A 226 8.91 -13.09 1.45
CA HIS A 226 8.90 -14.19 0.49
C HIS A 226 7.65 -15.07 0.58
N LYS A 227 6.77 -14.84 1.58
CA LYS A 227 5.52 -15.57 1.78
C LYS A 227 4.32 -14.92 1.10
N ASP A 228 4.51 -13.71 0.56
CA ASP A 228 3.46 -12.95 -0.09
C ASP A 228 3.18 -13.51 -1.50
N LEU A 229 2.25 -14.46 -1.60
CA LEU A 229 1.86 -15.08 -2.87
C LEU A 229 1.20 -14.09 -3.84
N THR A 230 0.60 -13.01 -3.32
CA THR A 230 0.02 -11.95 -4.17
C THR A 230 1.12 -11.26 -4.95
N LEU A 231 2.24 -10.93 -4.30
CA LEU A 231 3.39 -10.38 -5.01
C LEU A 231 4.12 -11.44 -5.85
N GLY A 232 4.33 -12.64 -5.29
CA GLY A 232 5.16 -13.67 -5.93
C GLY A 232 4.56 -14.34 -7.16
N ILE A 233 3.24 -14.44 -7.25
CA ILE A 233 2.55 -15.11 -8.37
C ILE A 233 1.78 -14.10 -9.21
N LEU A 234 0.88 -13.35 -8.56
CA LEU A 234 -0.05 -12.48 -9.28
C LEU A 234 0.71 -11.28 -9.84
N LEU A 235 1.42 -10.54 -9.00
CA LEU A 235 2.12 -9.35 -9.45
C LEU A 235 3.29 -9.65 -10.37
N ARG A 236 4.04 -10.75 -10.16
CA ARG A 236 5.09 -11.19 -11.09
C ARG A 236 4.57 -11.38 -12.51
N THR A 237 3.37 -11.94 -12.65
CA THR A 237 2.72 -12.10 -13.95
C THR A 237 2.40 -10.74 -14.59
N LEU A 238 1.93 -9.79 -13.78
CA LEU A 238 1.62 -8.43 -14.24
C LEU A 238 2.88 -7.62 -14.59
N LEU A 239 3.99 -7.85 -13.90
CA LEU A 239 5.29 -7.21 -14.11
C LEU A 239 6.14 -7.91 -15.18
N GLY A 240 5.53 -8.72 -16.05
CA GLY A 240 6.23 -9.36 -17.17
C GLY A 240 7.31 -10.37 -16.75
N GLY A 241 7.17 -10.99 -15.58
CA GLY A 241 8.13 -11.95 -15.03
C GLY A 241 9.09 -11.36 -14.00
N THR A 242 9.12 -10.04 -13.81
CA THR A 242 9.99 -9.37 -12.84
C THR A 242 9.43 -9.51 -11.42
N GLN A 243 10.32 -9.65 -10.43
CA GLN A 243 9.95 -9.74 -9.02
C GLN A 243 9.76 -8.36 -8.39
N ALA A 244 8.73 -8.23 -7.57
CA ALA A 244 8.46 -7.00 -6.84
C ALA A 244 9.35 -6.90 -5.60
N VAL A 245 9.73 -5.68 -5.23
CA VAL A 245 10.56 -5.41 -4.04
C VAL A 245 9.90 -5.93 -2.76
N GLY A 246 8.57 -5.92 -2.66
CA GLY A 246 7.88 -6.50 -1.51
C GLY A 246 7.95 -8.02 -1.39
N GLU A 247 8.31 -8.73 -2.45
CA GLU A 247 8.52 -10.18 -2.43
C GLU A 247 9.94 -10.53 -1.97
N ILE A 248 10.94 -9.91 -2.61
CA ILE A 248 12.35 -10.32 -2.49
C ILE A 248 13.25 -9.31 -1.74
N GLY A 249 12.73 -8.13 -1.41
CA GLY A 249 13.54 -7.03 -0.90
C GLY A 249 14.38 -6.39 -2.01
N LEU A 250 15.55 -5.84 -1.64
CA LEU A 250 16.53 -5.26 -2.58
C LEU A 250 17.83 -6.06 -2.68
N LEU A 251 17.92 -7.19 -1.97
CA LEU A 251 19.11 -8.03 -1.89
C LEU A 251 18.92 -9.24 -2.80
N ASP A 252 19.55 -9.22 -3.97
CA ASP A 252 20.01 -10.44 -4.64
C ASP A 252 21.11 -10.12 -5.68
N GLY A 253 22.16 -10.93 -5.67
CA GLY A 253 23.25 -10.95 -6.66
C GLY A 253 24.56 -10.24 -6.27
N PRO A 254 25.68 -10.57 -6.94
CA PRO A 254 26.99 -9.91 -6.76
C PRO A 254 27.02 -8.43 -7.17
N ALA A 255 25.92 -7.92 -7.74
CA ALA A 255 25.67 -6.52 -8.07
C ALA A 255 24.61 -5.87 -7.15
N ALA A 256 24.37 -6.42 -5.95
CA ALA A 256 23.49 -5.78 -4.98
C ALA A 256 24.00 -4.36 -4.68
N PRO A 257 23.15 -3.32 -4.84
CA PRO A 257 23.57 -1.95 -4.60
C PRO A 257 24.01 -1.83 -3.14
N SER A 258 25.13 -1.15 -2.93
CA SER A 258 25.43 -0.69 -1.58
C SER A 258 24.31 0.28 -1.20
N LEU A 259 23.51 -0.08 -0.20
CA LEU A 259 22.39 0.75 0.24
C LEU A 259 22.91 1.96 1.01
N ASP A 260 22.17 3.07 0.91
CA ASP A 260 22.40 4.23 1.75
C ASP A 260 22.20 3.89 3.24
N PRO A 261 22.99 4.43 4.18
CA PRO A 261 22.83 4.16 5.62
C PRO A 261 21.46 4.51 6.19
N SER A 262 20.72 5.43 5.54
CA SER A 262 19.34 5.78 5.89
C SER A 262 18.33 4.69 5.50
N VAL A 263 18.71 3.72 4.67
CA VAL A 263 17.81 2.69 4.15
C VAL A 263 17.98 1.39 4.93
N LYS A 264 16.84 0.84 5.38
CA LYS A 264 16.79 -0.44 6.09
C LYS A 264 15.85 -1.40 5.39
N LEU A 265 16.29 -2.64 5.27
CA LEU A 265 15.45 -3.75 4.82
C LEU A 265 15.01 -4.58 6.02
N VAL A 266 13.74 -4.96 6.05
CA VAL A 266 13.18 -5.79 7.10
C VAL A 266 12.40 -6.94 6.48
N ASP A 267 12.85 -8.16 6.73
CA ASP A 267 12.09 -9.37 6.39
C ASP A 267 10.94 -9.56 7.40
N ALA A 268 9.71 -9.30 6.95
CA ALA A 268 8.49 -9.44 7.73
C ALA A 268 7.91 -10.87 7.71
N SER A 269 8.55 -11.81 7.01
CA SER A 269 8.00 -13.15 6.76
C SER A 269 7.72 -13.97 8.02
N ARG A 270 8.46 -13.71 9.11
CA ARG A 270 8.19 -14.38 10.40
C ARG A 270 6.94 -13.86 11.08
N SER A 271 6.56 -12.61 10.82
CA SER A 271 5.45 -11.93 11.49
C SER A 271 4.12 -12.08 10.74
N LEU A 272 4.15 -12.27 9.42
CA LEU A 272 2.93 -12.34 8.60
C LEU A 272 2.26 -13.73 8.56
N GLY A 273 2.81 -14.73 9.26
CA GLY A 273 2.23 -16.07 9.32
C GLY A 273 2.74 -17.03 8.23
N GLY A 274 1.82 -17.72 7.52
CA GLY A 274 2.12 -18.72 6.49
C GLY A 274 2.18 -18.18 5.05
N TYR A 275 2.30 -19.08 4.07
CA TYR A 275 2.23 -18.76 2.64
C TYR A 275 0.77 -18.73 2.17
N TYR A 276 0.19 -17.54 1.96
CA TYR A 276 -1.18 -17.38 1.46
C TYR A 276 -1.41 -15.97 0.91
N ILE A 277 -2.49 -15.82 0.14
CA ILE A 277 -2.88 -14.56 -0.53
C ILE A 277 -3.10 -13.41 0.49
N GLY A 278 -3.70 -13.74 1.64
CA GLY A 278 -3.96 -12.77 2.72
C GLY A 278 -2.72 -12.26 3.45
N ALA A 279 -1.54 -12.89 3.28
CA ALA A 279 -0.30 -12.35 3.85
C ALA A 279 -0.01 -10.93 3.33
N HIS A 280 -0.47 -10.60 2.12
CA HIS A 280 -0.35 -9.27 1.55
C HIS A 280 -1.14 -8.22 2.35
N THR A 281 -2.36 -8.54 2.79
CA THR A 281 -3.21 -7.59 3.53
C THR A 281 -2.83 -7.49 5.01
N ASP A 282 -2.24 -8.55 5.56
CA ASP A 282 -1.83 -8.62 6.97
C ASP A 282 -0.73 -7.62 7.37
N TYR A 283 -0.06 -6.99 6.40
CA TYR A 283 0.95 -5.97 6.71
C TYR A 283 0.37 -4.82 7.53
N ALA A 284 -0.86 -4.38 7.27
CA ALA A 284 -1.47 -3.27 7.99
C ALA A 284 -1.79 -3.64 9.45
N ASP A 285 -2.49 -4.78 9.64
CA ASP A 285 -2.91 -5.26 10.96
C ASP A 285 -1.73 -5.69 11.83
N LYS A 286 -0.71 -6.32 11.24
CA LYS A 286 0.46 -6.84 11.97
C LYS A 286 1.67 -5.91 11.96
N PHE A 287 1.53 -4.69 11.41
CA PHE A 287 2.65 -3.75 11.27
C PHE A 287 3.41 -3.54 12.58
N HIS A 288 2.70 -3.43 13.69
CA HIS A 288 3.28 -3.25 15.02
C HIS A 288 4.23 -4.38 15.49
N TYR A 289 4.14 -5.59 14.93
CA TYR A 289 5.04 -6.71 15.25
C TYR A 289 6.42 -6.58 14.63
N PHE A 290 6.50 -6.07 13.40
CA PHE A 290 7.73 -6.06 12.60
C PHE A 290 8.25 -4.66 12.32
N CYS A 291 7.48 -3.61 12.66
CA CYS A 291 7.96 -2.23 12.55
C CYS A 291 9.28 -2.08 13.30
N HIS A 292 10.34 -1.73 12.56
CA HIS A 292 11.61 -1.39 13.19
C HIS A 292 11.43 -0.16 14.09
N PRO A 293 11.90 -0.18 15.35
CA PRO A 293 11.89 1.01 16.19
C PRO A 293 12.77 2.08 15.56
N SER A 294 12.25 3.30 15.41
CA SER A 294 13.07 4.48 15.18
C SER A 294 14.03 4.63 16.35
N LEU A 295 15.35 4.75 16.09
CA LEU A 295 16.26 5.24 17.12
C LEU A 295 15.76 6.63 17.54
N PRO A 296 15.69 6.96 18.83
CA PRO A 296 15.36 8.30 19.23
C PRO A 296 16.38 9.24 18.59
N SER A 297 15.92 10.12 17.69
CA SER A 297 16.73 11.26 17.25
C SER A 297 17.17 11.96 18.54
N PRO A 298 18.47 12.22 18.75
CA PRO A 298 18.93 12.83 20.00
C PRO A 298 18.14 14.12 20.18
N LEU A 299 17.39 14.20 21.28
CA LEU A 299 16.71 15.42 21.68
C LEU A 299 17.76 16.52 21.63
N ILE A 300 17.61 17.47 20.71
CA ILE A 300 18.45 18.66 20.71
C ILE A 300 18.21 19.27 22.10
N PRO A 301 19.22 19.33 22.98
CA PRO A 301 19.03 19.94 24.28
C PRO A 301 18.56 21.38 24.06
N PRO A 302 17.62 21.89 24.86
CA PRO A 302 17.21 23.28 24.75
C PRO A 302 18.45 24.18 24.81
N PRO A 303 18.50 25.27 24.02
CA PRO A 303 19.59 26.22 24.13
C PRO A 303 19.70 26.63 25.59
N LEU A 304 20.91 26.53 26.14
CA LEU A 304 21.21 27.07 27.46
C LEU A 304 20.83 28.55 27.42
N GLU A 305 19.79 28.93 28.18
CA GLU A 305 19.47 30.34 28.37
C GLU A 305 20.70 31.03 29.02
N PRO A 306 21.09 32.21 28.53
CA PRO A 306 22.29 32.92 28.98
C PRO A 306 22.21 33.40 30.43
#